data_AF-A0A7S1W683-F1
#
_entry.id   AF-A0A7S1W683-F1
#
_cell.length_a   1.000
_cell.length_b   1.000
_cell.length_c   1.000
_cell.angle_alpha   90.00
_cell.angle_beta   90.00
_cell.angle_gamma   90.00
#
_symmetry.space_group_name_H-M   'P 1'
#
loop_
_entity.id
_entity.type
_entity.pdbx_description
1 polymer ?
#
loop_
_entity_poly.entity_id
_entity_poly.type
_entity_poly.pdbx_seq_one_letter_code
_entity_poly.pdbx_strand_id
1 'polypeptide(L)'
;NSFCTLLVVVGMAMHRLLLAFSLALVFAAAYVAASLTAGGGPVGVPTLTTFDRWYGSTPIPDQWLSHTPSGWKVPVNDESLPWLSLLPTWPRMNATTVDGTVIPFVDEVATVRCLGGWDAQYGHGNASDDIIDSDYQFRWNLLDGRLDPWVIGANKSILLVLDNVPYVFTDGHPKLGPFGQDAPPVNYTKFEWFVGEVVQHLQQRYGAERVANRFRFRVGTEPDGPRYGNITQYIGSYTAAARAVKRYSPQSPVGAGNWLHQERDYADYQAFEDTFYAAMKAANVAVDFIAQSDYVQGFHHPGGRRYPCFITNGSIAMQNYARIYGAPALPRETQEFSPLNNVEGRTSSEPGSFGVAFYVACWTAGLDSGLRRIFHWGTGYEKGAIGALWTGYGWAMGMAELLVGQPVAAITRPSGCERGAYALSAPHATLVTAFDPYANATFNTTFVVPHNVSRVYRIDAATAPFDVMLRDAEARGYTKYRDGLPYDMKELLNAEGQRWIRQKAVFQRFVDLQKITFTPVEETIAAGTEITLPQFTTLMLLQ
;
A
#
# COMPACT_ATOMS: atom_id res chain seq x y z
N ASN A 1 5.71 -17.87 -67.89
CA ASN A 1 4.94 -18.28 -66.68
C ASN A 1 5.64 -17.94 -65.37
N SER A 2 6.87 -18.38 -65.10
CA SER A 2 7.54 -18.14 -63.81
C SER A 2 7.78 -16.65 -63.46
N PHE A 3 8.02 -15.80 -64.47
CA PHE A 3 8.20 -14.37 -64.27
C PHE A 3 6.90 -13.64 -63.89
N CYS A 4 5.76 -14.05 -64.44
CA CYS A 4 4.45 -13.49 -64.11
C CYS A 4 4.02 -13.86 -62.68
N THR A 5 4.30 -15.09 -62.24
CA THR A 5 4.00 -15.53 -60.86
C THR A 5 4.81 -14.73 -59.83
N LEU A 6 6.10 -14.46 -60.11
CA LEU A 6 6.95 -13.66 -59.23
C LEU A 6 6.42 -12.23 -59.08
N LEU A 7 5.99 -11.59 -60.18
CA LEU A 7 5.42 -10.24 -60.15
C LEU A 7 4.12 -10.16 -59.33
N VAL A 8 3.27 -11.19 -59.38
CA VAL A 8 2.02 -11.24 -58.59
C VAL A 8 2.33 -11.39 -57.09
N VAL A 9 3.28 -12.24 -56.72
CA VAL A 9 3.68 -12.45 -55.31
C VAL A 9 4.32 -11.19 -54.73
N VAL A 10 5.21 -10.53 -55.49
CA VAL A 10 5.83 -9.26 -55.06
C VAL A 10 4.78 -8.15 -54.94
N GLY A 11 3.83 -8.06 -55.89
CA GLY A 11 2.72 -7.11 -55.82
C GLY A 11 1.83 -7.31 -54.60
N MET A 12 1.49 -8.55 -54.26
CA MET A 12 0.71 -8.88 -53.06
C MET A 12 1.46 -8.56 -51.76
N ALA A 13 2.78 -8.82 -51.71
CA ALA A 13 3.61 -8.49 -50.56
C ALA A 13 3.71 -6.97 -50.37
N MET A 14 3.94 -6.20 -51.44
CA MET A 14 3.96 -4.73 -51.38
C MET A 14 2.60 -4.14 -51.00
N HIS A 15 1.50 -4.72 -51.50
CA HIS A 15 0.16 -4.27 -51.13
C HIS A 15 -0.13 -4.49 -49.64
N ARG A 16 0.27 -5.64 -49.08
CA ARG A 16 0.16 -5.91 -47.63
C ARG A 16 1.04 -4.97 -46.79
N LEU A 17 2.25 -4.66 -47.25
CA LEU A 17 3.15 -3.71 -46.59
C LEU A 17 2.58 -2.29 -46.59
N LEU A 18 2.03 -1.84 -47.73
CA LEU A 18 1.37 -0.53 -47.85
C LEU A 18 0.11 -0.44 -47.00
N LEU A 19 -0.68 -1.52 -46.90
CA LEU A 19 -1.82 -1.57 -45.99
C LEU A 19 -1.39 -1.48 -44.53
N ALA A 20 -0.38 -2.25 -44.12
CA ALA A 20 0.15 -2.22 -42.76
C ALA A 20 0.71 -0.83 -42.39
N PHE A 21 1.43 -0.20 -43.31
CA PHE A 21 1.98 1.15 -43.14
C PHE A 21 0.87 2.20 -43.06
N SER A 22 -0.17 2.08 -43.88
CA SER A 22 -1.33 2.98 -43.88
C SER A 22 -2.14 2.84 -42.59
N LEU A 23 -2.36 1.62 -42.09
CA LEU A 23 -2.98 1.39 -40.78
C LEU A 23 -2.13 2.00 -39.66
N ALA A 24 -0.81 1.80 -39.68
CA ALA A 24 0.09 2.37 -38.68
C ALA A 24 0.04 3.90 -38.67
N LEU A 25 0.00 4.55 -39.85
CA LEU A 25 -0.18 5.99 -39.98
C LEU A 25 -1.53 6.48 -39.48
N VAL A 26 -2.62 5.75 -39.75
CA VAL A 26 -3.96 6.09 -39.23
C VAL A 26 -4.00 5.97 -37.71
N PHE A 27 -3.39 4.92 -37.13
CA PHE A 27 -3.28 4.78 -35.67
C PHE A 27 -2.41 5.87 -35.05
N ALA A 28 -1.27 6.20 -35.67
CA ALA A 28 -0.40 7.28 -35.21
C ALA A 28 -1.11 8.65 -35.28
N ALA A 29 -1.84 8.93 -36.36
CA ALA A 29 -2.60 10.18 -36.49
C ALA A 29 -3.77 10.26 -35.51
N ALA A 30 -4.49 9.14 -35.28
CA ALA A 30 -5.55 9.06 -34.28
C ALA A 30 -5.00 9.23 -32.86
N TYR A 31 -3.83 8.65 -32.57
CA TYR A 31 -3.12 8.81 -31.29
C TYR A 31 -2.70 10.28 -31.07
N VAL A 32 -2.07 10.90 -32.08
CA VAL A 32 -1.66 12.31 -32.02
C VAL A 32 -2.88 13.23 -31.85
N ALA A 33 -3.95 13.02 -32.63
CA ALA A 33 -5.17 13.80 -32.49
C ALA A 33 -5.84 13.63 -31.12
N ALA A 34 -5.90 12.42 -30.57
CA ALA A 34 -6.41 12.16 -29.23
C ALA A 34 -5.54 12.79 -28.14
N SER A 35 -4.22 12.80 -28.32
CA SER A 35 -3.29 13.45 -27.38
C SER A 35 -3.32 14.98 -27.42
N LEU A 36 -3.65 15.58 -28.59
CA LEU A 36 -3.76 17.04 -28.75
C LEU A 36 -5.12 17.58 -28.30
N THR A 37 -6.20 16.79 -28.40
CA THR A 37 -7.52 17.17 -27.86
C THR A 37 -7.66 16.85 -26.37
N ALA A 38 -6.84 15.95 -25.84
CA ALA A 38 -6.64 15.73 -24.41
C ALA A 38 -5.79 16.85 -23.76
N GLY A 39 -6.03 18.11 -24.14
CA GLY A 39 -5.63 19.27 -23.34
C GLY A 39 -6.30 19.14 -21.98
N GLY A 40 -5.61 18.44 -21.08
CA GLY A 40 -6.13 17.86 -19.86
C GLY A 40 -6.63 18.95 -18.91
N GLY A 41 -7.92 19.26 -19.00
CA GLY A 41 -8.64 19.63 -17.79
C GLY A 41 -8.37 18.54 -16.75
N PRO A 42 -8.10 18.89 -15.48
CA PRO A 42 -7.79 17.90 -14.46
C PRO A 42 -8.88 16.82 -14.50
N VAL A 43 -8.47 15.59 -14.82
CA VAL A 43 -9.36 14.42 -14.74
C VAL A 43 -10.01 14.52 -13.37
N GLY A 44 -11.34 14.58 -13.33
CA GLY A 44 -12.08 14.83 -12.09
C GLY A 44 -11.72 13.75 -11.07
N VAL A 45 -10.75 14.04 -10.22
CA VAL A 45 -10.41 13.22 -9.07
C VAL A 45 -11.66 13.28 -8.20
N PRO A 46 -12.29 12.15 -7.86
CA PRO A 46 -13.49 12.22 -7.06
C PRO A 46 -13.15 12.97 -5.76
N THR A 47 -14.00 13.91 -5.35
CA THR A 47 -13.73 14.66 -4.12
C THR A 47 -13.98 13.75 -2.92
N LEU A 48 -13.03 13.68 -2.00
CA LEU A 48 -13.23 13.01 -0.73
C LEU A 48 -14.20 13.86 0.12
N THR A 49 -15.36 13.31 0.47
CA THR A 49 -16.38 14.03 1.24
C THR A 49 -16.29 13.75 2.74
N THR A 50 -15.85 12.55 3.10
CA THR A 50 -15.62 12.09 4.48
C THR A 50 -14.28 11.39 4.58
N PHE A 51 -13.63 11.51 5.73
CA PHE A 51 -12.44 10.71 6.03
C PHE A 51 -12.87 9.27 6.35
N ASP A 52 -12.68 8.37 5.40
CA ASP A 52 -12.76 6.93 5.65
C ASP A 52 -11.49 6.44 6.36
N ARG A 53 -11.43 5.19 6.84
CA ARG A 53 -10.18 4.63 7.36
C ARG A 53 -9.24 4.22 6.20
N TRP A 54 -8.71 5.20 5.46
CA TRP A 54 -7.90 4.97 4.25
C TRP A 54 -6.62 4.17 4.51
N TYR A 55 -6.05 4.27 5.72
CA TYR A 55 -4.88 3.54 6.19
C TYR A 55 -5.19 2.18 6.82
N GLY A 56 -6.47 1.81 6.89
CA GLY A 56 -6.90 0.65 7.67
C GLY A 56 -6.72 -0.69 6.99
N SER A 57 -5.81 -0.77 6.02
CA SER A 57 -5.56 -1.98 5.24
C SER A 57 -4.13 -2.46 5.47
N THR A 58 -3.93 -3.76 5.60
CA THR A 58 -2.59 -4.33 5.82
C THR A 58 -2.37 -5.56 4.96
N PRO A 59 -1.22 -5.68 4.27
CA PRO A 59 -0.83 -6.90 3.59
C PRO A 59 -0.30 -7.92 4.60
N ILE A 60 -0.77 -9.15 4.48
CA ILE A 60 -0.34 -10.28 5.27
C ILE A 60 0.07 -11.40 4.31
N PRO A 61 1.37 -11.79 4.29
CA PRO A 61 1.83 -12.89 3.47
C PRO A 61 1.32 -14.20 4.05
N ASP A 62 1.13 -15.20 3.19
CA ASP A 62 0.37 -16.39 3.53
C ASP A 62 0.86 -17.19 4.76
N GLN A 63 2.16 -17.29 5.03
CA GLN A 63 2.66 -17.93 6.26
C GLN A 63 2.17 -17.30 7.56
N TRP A 64 1.78 -16.04 7.50
CA TRP A 64 1.29 -15.27 8.63
C TRP A 64 -0.24 -15.30 8.70
N LEU A 65 -0.92 -15.81 7.66
CA LEU A 65 -2.38 -15.95 7.65
C LEU A 65 -2.84 -17.06 8.58
N SER A 66 -2.16 -18.22 8.55
CA SER A 66 -2.45 -19.36 9.44
C SER A 66 -1.83 -19.21 10.84
N HIS A 67 -0.74 -18.44 10.94
CA HIS A 67 -0.05 -18.17 12.19
C HIS A 67 0.28 -16.69 12.28
N THR A 68 -0.70 -15.86 12.66
CA THR A 68 -0.45 -14.43 12.84
C THR A 68 0.74 -14.26 13.78
N PRO A 69 1.82 -13.58 13.34
CA PRO A 69 3.01 -13.45 14.16
C PRO A 69 2.63 -12.89 15.52
N SER A 70 3.22 -13.42 16.59
CA SER A 70 2.94 -12.92 17.94
C SER A 70 3.23 -11.41 18.07
N GLY A 71 4.05 -10.88 17.17
CA GLY A 71 4.34 -9.45 16.97
C GLY A 71 3.19 -8.59 16.46
N TRP A 72 2.11 -9.18 15.94
CA TRP A 72 0.95 -8.48 15.37
C TRP A 72 -0.27 -8.53 16.28
N LYS A 73 -0.28 -9.49 17.19
CA LYS A 73 -1.33 -9.74 18.15
C LYS A 73 -1.11 -8.89 19.41
N VAL A 74 -2.09 -8.06 19.74
CA VAL A 74 -2.16 -7.35 21.02
C VAL A 74 -3.24 -8.01 21.88
N PRO A 75 -2.92 -8.59 23.05
CA PRO A 75 -3.95 -9.18 23.89
C PRO A 75 -4.90 -8.08 24.37
N VAL A 76 -6.21 -8.33 24.26
CA VAL A 76 -7.26 -7.32 24.53
C VAL A 76 -7.26 -6.85 25.99
N ASN A 77 -6.81 -7.73 26.88
CA ASN A 77 -6.81 -7.53 28.34
C ASN A 77 -5.40 -7.31 28.89
N ASP A 78 -4.42 -7.01 28.03
CA ASP A 78 -3.08 -6.72 28.51
C ASP A 78 -3.03 -5.29 29.04
N GLU A 79 -3.36 -5.11 30.32
CA GLU A 79 -3.19 -3.85 31.05
C GLU A 79 -1.72 -3.37 31.03
N SER A 80 -0.76 -4.25 30.69
CA SER A 80 0.64 -3.87 30.47
C SER A 80 0.93 -3.22 29.12
N LEU A 81 -0.08 -3.08 28.26
CA LEU A 81 -0.06 -2.25 27.05
C LEU A 81 -0.81 -0.94 27.32
N PRO A 82 -0.20 0.00 28.06
CA PRO A 82 -0.86 1.22 28.53
C PRO A 82 -1.31 2.15 27.41
N TRP A 83 -0.97 1.85 26.15
CA TRP A 83 -1.43 2.60 25.01
C TRP A 83 -2.85 2.24 24.55
N LEU A 84 -3.40 1.08 24.93
CA LEU A 84 -4.80 0.75 24.64
C LEU A 84 -5.77 1.76 25.26
N SER A 85 -5.42 2.32 26.43
CA SER A 85 -6.18 3.37 27.11
C SER A 85 -5.90 4.79 26.62
N LEU A 86 -4.93 5.00 25.71
CA LEU A 86 -4.48 6.33 25.30
C LEU A 86 -5.33 6.96 24.20
N LEU A 87 -6.17 6.17 23.50
CA LEU A 87 -7.07 6.72 22.49
C LEU A 87 -8.41 7.10 23.16
N PRO A 88 -8.78 8.39 23.20
CA PRO A 88 -9.96 8.89 23.92
C PRO A 88 -11.27 8.29 23.40
N THR A 89 -11.27 7.80 22.16
CA THR A 89 -12.36 7.06 21.55
C THR A 89 -11.87 5.70 21.06
N TRP A 90 -11.69 4.76 21.99
CA TRP A 90 -11.68 3.33 21.66
C TRP A 90 -13.01 2.75 21.09
N PRO A 91 -14.22 3.35 21.26
CA PRO A 91 -15.42 2.69 20.80
C PRO A 91 -15.50 2.82 19.28
N ARG A 92 -15.20 1.72 18.57
CA ARG A 92 -15.38 1.41 17.14
C ARG A 92 -14.12 1.02 16.37
N MET A 93 -12.99 0.72 17.02
CA MET A 93 -12.20 -0.36 16.44
C MET A 93 -13.08 -1.61 16.53
N ASN A 94 -13.47 -2.21 15.41
CA ASN A 94 -13.96 -3.58 15.36
C ASN A 94 -12.79 -4.45 15.85
N ALA A 95 -12.57 -4.44 17.16
CA ALA A 95 -11.65 -5.24 17.92
C ALA A 95 -12.22 -6.67 17.97
N THR A 96 -12.62 -7.17 16.82
CA THR A 96 -12.90 -8.59 16.65
C THR A 96 -11.57 -9.29 16.81
N THR A 97 -11.52 -10.18 17.77
CA THR A 97 -10.28 -10.80 18.20
C THR A 97 -9.96 -12.00 17.33
N VAL A 98 -8.73 -12.08 16.81
CA VAL A 98 -8.17 -13.37 16.38
C VAL A 98 -7.59 -14.02 17.63
N ASP A 99 -8.18 -15.11 18.12
CA ASP A 99 -7.69 -15.85 19.30
C ASP A 99 -7.50 -14.98 20.57
N GLY A 100 -8.43 -14.06 20.86
CA GLY A 100 -8.34 -13.16 22.01
C GLY A 100 -7.35 -11.99 21.83
N THR A 101 -6.93 -11.71 20.61
CA THR A 101 -5.99 -10.62 20.29
C THR A 101 -6.53 -9.67 19.24
N VAL A 102 -6.23 -8.38 19.36
CA VAL A 102 -6.64 -7.31 18.45
C VAL A 102 -5.46 -6.94 17.57
N ILE A 103 -5.77 -6.59 16.32
CA ILE A 103 -4.84 -5.90 15.43
C ILE A 103 -5.40 -4.50 15.24
N PRO A 104 -4.79 -3.47 15.84
CA PRO A 104 -5.31 -2.12 15.83
C PRO A 104 -5.35 -1.58 14.40
N PHE A 105 -6.35 -0.75 14.11
CA PHE A 105 -6.54 -0.04 12.84
C PHE A 105 -6.74 -0.88 11.59
N VAL A 106 -6.81 -2.21 11.67
CA VAL A 106 -6.99 -3.06 10.49
C VAL A 106 -8.47 -3.37 10.27
N ASP A 107 -9.03 -2.89 9.17
CA ASP A 107 -10.38 -3.23 8.68
C ASP A 107 -10.32 -4.24 7.53
N GLU A 108 -9.29 -4.18 6.71
CA GLU A 108 -9.09 -5.02 5.55
C GLU A 108 -7.71 -5.70 5.60
N VAL A 109 -7.69 -6.99 5.29
CA VAL A 109 -6.46 -7.78 5.15
C VAL A 109 -6.26 -8.11 3.69
N ALA A 110 -5.13 -7.71 3.13
CA ALA A 110 -4.69 -8.20 1.83
C ALA A 110 -3.92 -9.50 2.00
N THR A 111 -4.46 -10.60 1.48
CA THR A 111 -3.87 -11.93 1.63
C THR A 111 -2.94 -12.22 0.46
N VAL A 112 -1.65 -11.98 0.66
CA VAL A 112 -0.61 -12.11 -0.38
C VAL A 112 -0.10 -13.55 -0.41
N ARG A 113 0.00 -14.18 -1.59
CA ARG A 113 0.44 -15.59 -1.75
C ARG A 113 -0.51 -16.62 -1.13
N CYS A 114 -1.78 -16.26 -0.95
CA CYS A 114 -2.78 -17.11 -0.30
C CYS A 114 -3.09 -18.39 -1.08
N LEU A 115 -2.83 -18.41 -2.39
CA LEU A 115 -3.17 -19.53 -3.28
C LEU A 115 -2.09 -20.61 -3.34
N GLY A 116 -0.84 -20.31 -3.00
CA GLY A 116 0.30 -21.20 -3.22
C GLY A 116 1.45 -20.52 -3.98
N GLY A 117 2.22 -21.33 -4.72
CA GLY A 117 3.39 -20.92 -5.49
C GLY A 117 4.63 -20.71 -4.62
N TRP A 118 4.75 -21.44 -3.51
CA TRP A 118 5.82 -21.27 -2.51
C TRP A 118 7.13 -22.00 -2.86
N ASP A 119 8.29 -21.48 -2.44
CA ASP A 119 9.59 -22.14 -2.61
C ASP A 119 10.37 -22.30 -1.30
N ALA A 120 10.64 -23.56 -0.96
CA ALA A 120 11.27 -23.97 0.29
C ALA A 120 12.73 -23.53 0.38
N GLN A 121 13.39 -23.28 -0.76
CA GLN A 121 14.78 -22.85 -0.80
C GLN A 121 15.02 -21.50 -0.09
N TYR A 122 13.99 -20.67 0.05
CA TYR A 122 14.02 -19.41 0.80
C TYR A 122 13.36 -19.49 2.18
N GLY A 123 13.20 -20.71 2.72
CA GLY A 123 12.60 -20.95 4.05
C GLY A 123 11.08 -21.04 4.04
N HIS A 124 10.46 -21.15 2.87
CA HIS A 124 9.08 -20.72 2.65
C HIS A 124 8.32 -21.62 1.66
N GLY A 125 7.88 -22.80 2.13
CA GLY A 125 6.85 -23.69 1.56
C GLY A 125 7.17 -24.44 0.25
N ASN A 126 6.52 -25.57 -0.03
CA ASN A 126 6.67 -26.31 -1.31
C ASN A 126 5.31 -26.50 -2.01
N ALA A 127 5.22 -27.22 -3.12
CA ALA A 127 3.94 -27.52 -3.78
C ALA A 127 2.88 -28.16 -2.84
N SER A 128 3.28 -28.67 -1.67
CA SER A 128 2.41 -29.07 -0.56
C SER A 128 1.55 -27.95 0.02
N ASP A 129 1.91 -26.69 -0.22
CA ASP A 129 1.23 -25.51 0.32
C ASP A 129 0.33 -24.81 -0.72
N ASP A 130 0.26 -25.33 -1.95
CA ASP A 130 -0.70 -24.85 -2.93
C ASP A 130 -2.12 -25.28 -2.53
N ILE A 131 -3.14 -24.45 -2.77
CA ILE A 131 -4.53 -24.85 -2.49
C ILE A 131 -5.09 -25.86 -3.51
N ILE A 132 -4.29 -26.25 -4.50
CA ILE A 132 -4.58 -27.25 -5.52
C ILE A 132 -3.30 -28.05 -5.80
N ASP A 133 -3.40 -29.36 -5.97
CA ASP A 133 -2.25 -30.22 -6.25
C ASP A 133 -2.02 -30.46 -7.75
N SER A 134 -1.03 -31.30 -8.08
CA SER A 134 -0.68 -31.66 -9.46
C SER A 134 -1.77 -32.44 -10.20
N ASP A 135 -2.67 -33.09 -9.46
CA ASP A 135 -3.80 -33.85 -9.99
C ASP A 135 -5.09 -33.00 -10.04
N TYR A 136 -4.93 -31.68 -9.88
CA TYR A 136 -6.02 -30.70 -9.85
C TYR A 136 -7.04 -30.96 -8.73
N GLN A 137 -6.63 -31.61 -7.64
CA GLN A 137 -7.45 -31.78 -6.45
C GLN A 137 -7.28 -30.57 -5.54
N PHE A 138 -8.41 -29.97 -5.13
CA PHE A 138 -8.41 -28.84 -4.23
C PHE A 138 -8.15 -29.26 -2.78
N ARG A 139 -7.33 -28.48 -2.10
CA ARG A 139 -6.97 -28.61 -0.69
C ARG A 139 -7.58 -27.45 0.09
N TRP A 140 -8.90 -27.41 0.14
CA TRP A 140 -9.67 -26.32 0.74
C TRP A 140 -9.33 -26.06 2.21
N ASN A 141 -8.90 -27.09 2.94
CA ASN A 141 -8.40 -26.94 4.31
C ASN A 141 -7.23 -25.96 4.44
N LEU A 142 -6.40 -25.80 3.40
CA LEU A 142 -5.33 -24.80 3.40
C LEU A 142 -5.92 -23.40 3.26
N LEU A 143 -6.80 -23.18 2.28
CA LEU A 143 -7.45 -21.88 2.06
C LEU A 143 -8.27 -21.45 3.29
N ASP A 144 -9.07 -22.37 3.84
CA ASP A 144 -9.89 -22.13 5.02
C ASP A 144 -9.01 -21.85 6.25
N GLY A 145 -7.96 -22.63 6.47
CA GLY A 145 -7.01 -22.42 7.57
C GLY A 145 -6.28 -21.06 7.51
N ARG A 146 -6.12 -20.51 6.29
CA ARG A 146 -5.54 -19.17 6.05
C ARG A 146 -6.56 -18.07 6.31
N LEU A 147 -7.80 -18.22 5.86
CA LEU A 147 -8.81 -17.15 5.84
C LEU A 147 -9.73 -17.13 7.06
N ASP A 148 -10.06 -18.27 7.65
CA ASP A 148 -10.99 -18.37 8.80
C ASP A 148 -10.62 -17.47 9.98
N PRO A 149 -9.32 -17.35 10.39
CA PRO A 149 -8.94 -16.45 11.47
C PRO A 149 -9.37 -14.99 11.21
N TRP A 150 -9.38 -14.56 9.95
CA TRP A 150 -9.64 -13.18 9.54
C TRP A 150 -11.11 -12.94 9.23
N VAL A 151 -11.73 -13.86 8.49
CA VAL A 151 -13.12 -13.73 8.02
C VAL A 151 -14.10 -14.06 9.13
N ILE A 152 -13.88 -15.16 9.84
CA ILE A 152 -14.77 -15.65 10.91
C ILE A 152 -14.30 -15.12 12.25
N GLY A 153 -13.01 -15.31 12.56
CA GLY A 153 -12.43 -14.92 13.85
C GLY A 153 -12.46 -13.40 14.05
N ALA A 154 -11.98 -12.64 13.06
CA ALA A 154 -11.86 -11.19 13.17
C ALA A 154 -12.84 -10.34 12.32
N ASN A 155 -13.78 -10.98 11.60
CA ASN A 155 -14.79 -10.29 10.79
C ASN A 155 -14.20 -9.15 9.90
N LYS A 156 -13.04 -9.40 9.30
CA LYS A 156 -12.34 -8.43 8.45
C LYS A 156 -12.82 -8.52 7.00
N SER A 157 -12.72 -7.41 6.28
CA SER A 157 -12.77 -7.43 4.81
C SER A 157 -11.49 -8.09 4.29
N ILE A 158 -11.58 -8.77 3.16
CA ILE A 158 -10.46 -9.47 2.53
C ILE A 158 -10.22 -8.89 1.15
N LEU A 159 -9.00 -8.46 0.90
CA LEU A 159 -8.46 -8.35 -0.45
C LEU A 159 -7.69 -9.65 -0.75
N LEU A 160 -8.31 -10.56 -1.48
CA LEU A 160 -7.63 -11.78 -1.92
C LEU A 160 -6.73 -11.46 -3.10
N VAL A 161 -5.42 -11.53 -2.89
CA VAL A 161 -4.46 -11.38 -3.98
C VAL A 161 -4.36 -12.72 -4.69
N LEU A 162 -4.67 -12.73 -5.99
CA LEU A 162 -4.62 -13.89 -6.86
C LEU A 162 -3.19 -14.11 -7.38
N ASP A 163 -2.28 -14.24 -6.43
CA ASP A 163 -0.87 -14.60 -6.57
C ASP A 163 -0.43 -15.47 -5.36
N ASN A 164 0.75 -16.09 -5.36
CA ASN A 164 1.44 -16.55 -6.56
C ASN A 164 0.58 -17.62 -7.25
N VAL A 165 0.90 -17.90 -8.51
CA VAL A 165 0.16 -18.92 -9.27
C VAL A 165 0.61 -20.30 -8.78
N PRO A 166 -0.32 -21.20 -8.38
CA PRO A 166 0.04 -22.57 -7.99
C PRO A 166 0.87 -23.29 -9.06
N TYR A 167 1.81 -24.14 -8.65
CA TYR A 167 2.78 -24.81 -9.52
C TYR A 167 2.12 -25.62 -10.64
N VAL A 168 0.94 -26.20 -10.40
CA VAL A 168 0.20 -26.98 -11.39
C VAL A 168 -0.15 -26.19 -12.66
N PHE A 169 -0.20 -24.85 -12.59
CA PHE A 169 -0.49 -23.99 -13.74
C PHE A 169 0.76 -23.55 -14.52
N THR A 170 1.94 -24.01 -14.13
CA THR A 170 3.23 -23.64 -14.74
C THR A 170 3.73 -24.66 -15.76
N ASP A 171 3.02 -25.78 -15.91
CA ASP A 171 3.41 -26.92 -16.76
C ASP A 171 4.82 -27.46 -16.48
N GLY A 172 5.26 -27.39 -15.22
CA GLY A 172 6.60 -27.84 -14.82
C GLY A 172 7.71 -26.84 -15.14
N HIS A 173 7.37 -25.62 -15.54
CA HIS A 173 8.30 -24.53 -15.81
C HIS A 173 8.12 -23.37 -14.83
N PRO A 174 8.27 -23.58 -13.51
CA PRO A 174 8.23 -22.48 -12.57
C PRO A 174 9.42 -21.55 -12.79
N LYS A 175 9.20 -20.27 -12.54
CA LYS A 175 10.18 -19.21 -12.46
C LYS A 175 10.33 -18.83 -10.99
N LEU A 176 11.39 -19.28 -10.35
CA LEU A 176 11.62 -19.03 -8.93
C LEU A 176 12.18 -17.61 -8.73
N GLY A 177 11.52 -16.84 -7.88
CA GLY A 177 11.94 -15.54 -7.39
C GLY A 177 12.11 -15.54 -5.87
N PRO A 178 12.47 -14.40 -5.26
CA PRO A 178 12.69 -14.27 -3.82
C PRO A 178 11.48 -14.64 -2.94
N PHE A 179 10.32 -14.76 -3.56
CA PHE A 179 9.03 -14.90 -2.92
C PHE A 179 8.25 -16.14 -3.35
N GLY A 180 8.90 -17.04 -4.08
CA GLY A 180 8.30 -18.25 -4.63
C GLY A 180 8.27 -18.23 -6.16
N GLN A 181 7.33 -18.98 -6.72
CA GLN A 181 7.13 -19.17 -8.15
C GLN A 181 6.37 -17.97 -8.76
N ASP A 182 7.02 -17.20 -9.63
CA ASP A 182 6.52 -15.95 -10.22
C ASP A 182 6.02 -16.12 -11.68
N ALA A 183 6.09 -17.33 -12.26
CA ALA A 183 5.62 -17.53 -13.64
C ALA A 183 4.09 -17.37 -13.74
N PRO A 184 3.58 -16.76 -14.82
CA PRO A 184 2.15 -16.71 -15.09
C PRO A 184 1.59 -18.11 -15.41
N PRO A 185 0.27 -18.33 -15.31
CA PRO A 185 -0.35 -19.56 -15.77
C PRO A 185 -0.12 -19.76 -17.28
N VAL A 186 0.24 -20.97 -17.70
CA VAL A 186 0.42 -21.29 -19.14
C VAL A 186 -0.92 -21.54 -19.85
N ASN A 187 -1.97 -21.85 -19.09
CA ASN A 187 -3.30 -22.16 -19.61
C ASN A 187 -4.35 -21.29 -18.91
N TYR A 188 -4.74 -20.19 -19.55
CA TYR A 188 -5.70 -19.23 -19.00
C TYR A 188 -7.09 -19.81 -18.79
N THR A 189 -7.52 -20.81 -19.58
CA THR A 189 -8.82 -21.46 -19.37
C THR A 189 -8.84 -22.29 -18.09
N LYS A 190 -7.77 -23.05 -17.83
CA LYS A 190 -7.61 -23.78 -16.56
C LYS A 190 -7.49 -22.82 -15.38
N PHE A 191 -6.78 -21.71 -15.55
CA PHE A 191 -6.68 -20.70 -14.51
C PHE A 191 -8.02 -19.99 -14.24
N GLU A 192 -8.81 -19.67 -15.27
CA GLU A 192 -10.18 -19.13 -15.13
C GLU A 192 -11.08 -20.11 -14.35
N TRP A 193 -11.05 -21.41 -14.69
CA TRP A 193 -11.77 -22.43 -13.94
C TRP A 193 -11.35 -22.46 -12.47
N PHE A 194 -10.05 -22.49 -12.20
CA PHE A 194 -9.50 -22.51 -10.86
C PHE A 194 -9.95 -21.31 -10.01
N VAL A 195 -9.84 -20.09 -10.55
CA VAL A 195 -10.33 -18.88 -9.85
C VAL A 195 -11.84 -18.96 -9.63
N GLY A 196 -12.59 -19.53 -10.57
CA GLY A 196 -14.02 -19.76 -10.43
C GLY A 196 -14.37 -20.71 -9.28
N GLU A 197 -13.64 -21.81 -9.13
CA GLU A 197 -13.78 -22.75 -8.01
C GLU A 197 -13.41 -22.09 -6.68
N VAL A 198 -12.35 -21.28 -6.63
CA VAL A 198 -12.00 -20.50 -5.43
C VAL A 198 -13.15 -19.58 -5.01
N VAL A 199 -13.70 -18.79 -5.94
CA VAL A 199 -14.80 -17.85 -5.61
C VAL A 199 -16.06 -18.61 -5.16
N GLN A 200 -16.40 -19.72 -5.81
CA GLN A 200 -17.53 -20.57 -5.39
C GLN A 200 -17.31 -21.16 -3.99
N HIS A 201 -16.12 -21.68 -3.70
CA HIS A 201 -15.78 -22.21 -2.37
C HIS A 201 -15.91 -21.12 -1.30
N LEU A 202 -15.42 -19.90 -1.55
CA LEU A 202 -15.60 -18.77 -0.63
C LEU A 202 -17.08 -18.47 -0.36
N GLN A 203 -17.94 -18.53 -1.39
CA GLN A 203 -19.39 -18.32 -1.22
C GLN A 203 -20.04 -19.45 -0.42
N GLN A 204 -19.62 -20.69 -0.64
CA GLN A 204 -20.10 -21.84 0.13
C GLN A 204 -19.66 -21.76 1.60
N ARG A 205 -18.40 -21.35 1.85
CA ARG A 205 -17.80 -21.30 3.20
C ARG A 205 -18.27 -20.11 4.03
N TYR A 206 -18.37 -18.92 3.42
CA TYR A 206 -18.59 -17.64 4.10
C TYR A 206 -19.94 -16.98 3.80
N GLY A 207 -20.68 -17.49 2.82
CA GLY A 207 -21.94 -16.94 2.33
C GLY A 207 -21.76 -15.95 1.18
N ALA A 208 -22.61 -16.06 0.16
CA ALA A 208 -22.54 -15.25 -1.05
C ALA A 208 -22.62 -13.73 -0.79
N GLU A 209 -23.52 -13.30 0.10
CA GLU A 209 -23.66 -11.89 0.49
C GLU A 209 -22.36 -11.36 1.13
N ARG A 210 -21.72 -12.16 1.99
CA ARG A 210 -20.47 -11.75 2.61
C ARG A 210 -19.36 -11.62 1.57
N VAL A 211 -19.22 -12.58 0.66
CA VAL A 211 -18.23 -12.51 -0.43
C VAL A 211 -18.47 -11.28 -1.30
N ALA A 212 -19.70 -11.02 -1.71
CA ALA A 212 -20.05 -9.84 -2.50
C ALA A 212 -19.68 -8.52 -1.81
N ASN A 213 -19.90 -8.41 -0.50
CA ASN A 213 -19.75 -7.16 0.25
C ASN A 213 -18.37 -6.97 0.92
N ARG A 214 -17.63 -8.06 1.15
CA ARG A 214 -16.41 -8.06 1.98
C ARG A 214 -15.18 -8.66 1.30
N PHE A 215 -15.34 -9.28 0.13
CA PHE A 215 -14.21 -9.77 -0.65
C PHE A 215 -13.97 -8.90 -1.88
N ARG A 216 -12.71 -8.54 -2.04
CA ARG A 216 -12.13 -7.88 -3.21
C ARG A 216 -11.03 -8.77 -3.75
N PHE A 217 -10.72 -8.63 -5.02
CA PHE A 217 -9.72 -9.46 -5.70
C PHE A 217 -8.70 -8.57 -6.40
N ARG A 218 -7.40 -8.81 -6.17
CA ARG A 218 -6.33 -8.24 -6.99
C ARG A 218 -5.70 -9.35 -7.80
N VAL A 219 -5.40 -9.13 -9.09
CA VAL A 219 -4.63 -10.09 -9.88
C VAL A 219 -3.17 -9.68 -9.97
N GLY A 220 -2.28 -10.53 -9.47
CA GLY A 220 -0.83 -10.32 -9.52
C GLY A 220 -0.29 -9.29 -8.52
N THR A 221 1.03 -9.17 -8.53
CA THR A 221 1.83 -8.21 -7.76
C THR A 221 2.96 -7.74 -8.66
N GLU A 222 3.11 -6.43 -8.82
CA GLU A 222 4.19 -5.79 -9.59
C GLU A 222 4.38 -6.41 -11.00
N PRO A 223 3.30 -6.58 -11.79
CA PRO A 223 3.37 -7.25 -13.07
C PRO A 223 4.07 -6.46 -14.19
N ASP A 224 4.32 -5.17 -13.94
CA ASP A 224 5.21 -4.31 -14.71
C ASP A 224 6.68 -4.52 -14.36
N GLY A 225 6.99 -5.23 -13.27
CA GLY A 225 8.35 -5.60 -12.85
C GLY A 225 8.86 -6.88 -13.51
N PRO A 226 10.07 -7.34 -13.12
CA PRO A 226 10.65 -8.57 -13.64
C PRO A 226 10.01 -9.83 -13.04
N ARG A 227 9.11 -9.73 -12.07
CA ARG A 227 8.49 -10.90 -11.40
C ARG A 227 7.56 -11.62 -12.36
N TYR A 228 6.59 -10.88 -12.88
CA TYR A 228 5.62 -11.44 -13.81
C TYR A 228 6.26 -11.67 -15.19
N GLY A 229 5.54 -12.39 -16.05
CA GLY A 229 5.95 -12.56 -17.44
C GLY A 229 5.97 -11.25 -18.23
N ASN A 230 5.69 -11.31 -19.53
CA ASN A 230 5.45 -10.09 -20.31
C ASN A 230 4.00 -9.57 -20.14
N ILE A 231 3.74 -8.35 -20.63
CA ILE A 231 2.41 -7.72 -20.60
C ILE A 231 1.30 -8.60 -21.19
N THR A 232 1.57 -9.35 -22.27
CA THR A 232 0.58 -10.25 -22.88
C THR A 232 0.20 -11.38 -21.92
N GLN A 233 1.17 -11.92 -21.19
CA GLN A 233 0.91 -12.97 -20.19
C GLN A 233 0.10 -12.43 -19.01
N TYR A 234 0.40 -11.20 -18.57
CA TYR A 234 -0.39 -10.54 -17.53
C TYR A 234 -1.83 -10.26 -17.99
N ILE A 235 -2.03 -9.74 -19.21
CA ILE A 235 -3.36 -9.54 -19.80
C ILE A 235 -4.16 -10.84 -19.83
N GLY A 236 -3.55 -11.96 -20.23
CA GLY A 236 -4.20 -13.27 -20.24
C GLY A 236 -4.64 -13.72 -18.84
N SER A 237 -3.74 -13.57 -17.86
CA SER A 237 -3.99 -13.95 -16.47
C SER A 237 -5.08 -13.11 -15.81
N TYR A 238 -5.02 -11.78 -16.01
CA TYR A 238 -6.03 -10.84 -15.54
C TYR A 238 -7.39 -11.11 -16.17
N THR A 239 -7.44 -11.28 -17.50
CA THR A 239 -8.68 -11.57 -18.24
C THR A 239 -9.38 -12.82 -17.68
N ALA A 240 -8.63 -13.91 -17.49
CA ALA A 240 -9.13 -15.14 -16.93
C ALA A 240 -9.68 -14.95 -15.51
N ALA A 241 -8.87 -14.37 -14.62
CA ALA A 241 -9.25 -14.18 -13.23
C ALA A 241 -10.46 -13.22 -13.07
N ALA A 242 -10.45 -12.07 -13.74
CA ALA A 242 -11.52 -11.09 -13.65
C ALA A 242 -12.85 -11.63 -14.20
N ARG A 243 -12.82 -12.41 -15.31
CA ARG A 243 -14.03 -13.08 -15.82
C ARG A 243 -14.57 -14.10 -14.84
N ALA A 244 -13.72 -14.90 -14.22
CA ALA A 244 -14.14 -15.86 -13.20
C ALA A 244 -14.76 -15.16 -12.00
N VAL A 245 -14.10 -14.15 -11.43
CA VAL A 245 -14.62 -13.36 -10.30
C VAL A 245 -15.97 -12.76 -10.65
N LYS A 246 -16.11 -12.09 -11.80
CA LYS A 246 -17.37 -11.47 -12.20
C LYS A 246 -18.47 -12.46 -12.57
N ARG A 247 -18.13 -13.68 -13.00
CA ARG A 247 -19.12 -14.75 -13.26
C ARG A 247 -19.78 -15.22 -11.97
N TYR A 248 -19.00 -15.44 -10.91
CA TYR A 248 -19.50 -16.04 -9.67
C TYR A 248 -19.84 -15.02 -8.58
N SER A 249 -19.16 -13.87 -8.55
CA SER A 249 -19.46 -12.75 -7.65
C SER A 249 -19.42 -11.41 -8.41
N PRO A 250 -20.46 -11.09 -9.20
CA PRO A 250 -20.48 -9.88 -10.04
C PRO A 250 -20.25 -8.57 -9.26
N GLN A 251 -20.65 -8.54 -8.00
CA GLN A 251 -20.56 -7.40 -7.10
C GLN A 251 -19.17 -7.23 -6.47
N SER A 252 -18.37 -8.29 -6.36
CA SER A 252 -17.04 -8.20 -5.77
C SER A 252 -16.11 -7.38 -6.68
N PRO A 253 -15.39 -6.38 -6.15
CA PRO A 253 -14.41 -5.62 -6.92
C PRO A 253 -13.23 -6.48 -7.37
N VAL A 254 -12.80 -6.33 -8.61
CA VAL A 254 -11.54 -6.87 -9.15
C VAL A 254 -10.66 -5.74 -9.66
N GLY A 255 -9.41 -5.71 -9.23
CA GLY A 255 -8.46 -4.67 -9.59
C GLY A 255 -7.17 -5.21 -10.15
N ALA A 256 -6.52 -4.36 -10.95
CA ALA A 256 -5.31 -4.67 -11.67
C ALA A 256 -4.07 -4.11 -10.98
N GLY A 257 -2.94 -4.77 -11.22
CA GLY A 257 -1.62 -4.20 -11.03
C GLY A 257 -1.01 -4.58 -9.70
N ASN A 258 -1.03 -3.62 -8.78
CA ASN A 258 0.06 -3.36 -7.85
C ASN A 258 1.34 -2.98 -8.59
N TRP A 259 1.23 -1.98 -9.47
CA TRP A 259 2.33 -1.52 -10.31
C TRP A 259 3.52 -1.07 -9.47
N LEU A 260 4.74 -1.49 -9.80
CA LEU A 260 5.92 -1.10 -9.03
C LEU A 260 6.30 0.36 -9.31
N HIS A 261 6.05 0.88 -10.52
CA HIS A 261 6.30 2.27 -10.95
C HIS A 261 7.70 2.86 -10.64
N GLN A 262 8.62 2.14 -9.99
CA GLN A 262 9.82 2.65 -9.33
C GLN A 262 11.12 2.59 -10.12
N GLU A 263 11.18 1.75 -11.15
CA GLU A 263 12.43 1.32 -11.77
C GLU A 263 12.56 1.66 -13.27
N ARG A 264 11.52 2.25 -13.91
CA ARG A 264 11.52 2.53 -15.36
C ARG A 264 11.27 3.98 -15.71
N ASP A 265 11.54 4.31 -16.97
CA ASP A 265 11.13 5.57 -17.58
C ASP A 265 9.59 5.69 -17.54
N TYR A 266 9.10 6.90 -17.30
CA TYR A 266 7.68 7.24 -17.29
C TYR A 266 6.98 6.77 -18.59
N ALA A 267 7.66 6.90 -19.73
CA ALA A 267 7.11 6.50 -21.02
C ALA A 267 6.82 4.99 -21.09
N ASP A 268 7.67 4.16 -20.49
CA ASP A 268 7.51 2.70 -20.48
C ASP A 268 6.31 2.28 -19.62
N TYR A 269 6.09 2.94 -18.48
CA TYR A 269 4.93 2.70 -17.63
C TYR A 269 3.63 3.05 -18.32
N GLN A 270 3.60 4.23 -18.94
CA GLN A 270 2.44 4.67 -19.69
C GLN A 270 2.13 3.70 -20.84
N ALA A 271 3.14 3.25 -21.59
CA ALA A 271 2.93 2.28 -22.67
C ALA A 271 2.42 0.92 -22.16
N PHE A 272 2.94 0.45 -21.01
CA PHE A 272 2.50 -0.79 -20.39
C PHE A 272 1.02 -0.71 -19.97
N GLU A 273 0.65 0.34 -19.23
CA GLU A 273 -0.72 0.56 -18.76
C GLU A 273 -1.69 0.81 -19.91
N ASP A 274 -1.27 1.55 -20.94
CA ASP A 274 -2.09 1.78 -22.14
C ASP A 274 -2.42 0.48 -22.84
N THR A 275 -1.43 -0.39 -23.00
CA THR A 275 -1.61 -1.71 -23.59
C THR A 275 -2.58 -2.54 -22.74
N PHE A 276 -2.43 -2.51 -21.42
CA PHE A 276 -3.30 -3.23 -20.49
C PHE A 276 -4.75 -2.73 -20.57
N TYR A 277 -5.01 -1.44 -20.36
CA TYR A 277 -6.35 -0.89 -20.32
C TYR A 277 -7.04 -0.93 -21.69
N ALA A 278 -6.31 -0.77 -22.79
CA ALA A 278 -6.86 -0.95 -24.13
C ALA A 278 -7.33 -2.39 -24.35
N ALA A 279 -6.55 -3.39 -23.90
CA ALA A 279 -6.94 -4.79 -23.97
C ALA A 279 -8.17 -5.09 -23.10
N MET A 280 -8.23 -4.56 -21.88
CA MET A 280 -9.39 -4.73 -20.99
C MET A 280 -10.67 -4.14 -21.59
N LYS A 281 -10.58 -2.92 -22.15
CA LYS A 281 -11.69 -2.27 -22.85
C LYS A 281 -12.14 -3.09 -24.06
N ALA A 282 -11.20 -3.52 -24.91
CA ALA A 282 -11.51 -4.30 -26.11
C ALA A 282 -12.15 -5.65 -25.79
N ALA A 283 -11.73 -6.30 -24.69
CA ALA A 283 -12.25 -7.59 -24.26
C ALA A 283 -13.51 -7.50 -23.37
N ASN A 284 -13.99 -6.28 -23.08
CA ASN A 284 -15.06 -5.99 -22.12
C ASN A 284 -14.84 -6.68 -20.77
N VAL A 285 -13.62 -6.56 -20.23
CA VAL A 285 -13.23 -7.12 -18.93
C VAL A 285 -13.27 -6.02 -17.87
N ALA A 286 -13.82 -6.35 -16.70
CA ALA A 286 -13.96 -5.40 -15.60
C ALA A 286 -12.61 -5.01 -14.97
N VAL A 287 -12.48 -3.73 -14.62
CA VAL A 287 -11.45 -3.18 -13.76
C VAL A 287 -12.15 -2.21 -12.81
N ASP A 288 -12.21 -2.54 -11.53
CA ASP A 288 -12.99 -1.78 -10.53
C ASP A 288 -12.12 -0.84 -9.69
N PHE A 289 -10.82 -1.10 -9.60
CA PHE A 289 -9.85 -0.26 -8.92
C PHE A 289 -8.44 -0.46 -9.50
N ILE A 290 -7.55 0.48 -9.20
CA ILE A 290 -6.15 0.47 -9.61
C ILE A 290 -5.27 0.30 -8.36
N ALA A 291 -4.40 -0.70 -8.36
CA ALA A 291 -3.46 -0.95 -7.27
C ALA A 291 -2.02 -0.59 -7.66
N GLN A 292 -1.23 -0.09 -6.71
CA GLN A 292 0.17 0.32 -6.89
C GLN A 292 1.04 0.01 -5.67
N SER A 293 2.31 -0.31 -5.88
CA SER A 293 3.35 -0.31 -4.85
C SER A 293 4.03 1.05 -4.79
N ASP A 294 3.96 1.70 -3.65
CA ASP A 294 4.67 2.96 -3.39
C ASP A 294 5.58 2.80 -2.17
N TYR A 295 6.76 2.30 -2.45
CA TYR A 295 7.91 2.35 -1.55
C TYR A 295 8.77 3.60 -1.74
N VAL A 296 9.41 4.00 -0.66
CA VAL A 296 10.55 4.91 -0.75
C VAL A 296 11.83 4.09 -0.78
N GLN A 297 12.57 4.24 -1.87
CA GLN A 297 13.96 3.78 -2.01
C GLN A 297 14.82 5.04 -2.08
N GLY A 298 15.78 5.22 -1.16
CA GLY A 298 16.45 6.49 -0.85
C GLY A 298 17.04 7.31 -2.01
N PHE A 299 17.65 8.46 -1.69
CA PHE A 299 18.06 9.49 -2.68
C PHE A 299 19.04 9.03 -3.76
N HIS A 300 19.66 7.84 -3.62
CA HIS A 300 20.66 7.32 -4.55
C HIS A 300 20.10 6.59 -5.78
N HIS A 301 18.77 6.46 -5.94
CA HIS A 301 18.23 6.03 -7.22
C HIS A 301 18.41 7.12 -8.29
N PRO A 302 19.01 6.81 -9.46
CA PRO A 302 19.12 7.75 -10.56
C PRO A 302 17.71 8.21 -10.96
N GLY A 303 17.35 9.46 -10.62
CA GLY A 303 15.99 9.98 -10.78
C GLY A 303 15.40 10.65 -9.52
N GLY A 304 16.05 10.55 -8.35
CA GLY A 304 15.81 11.43 -7.19
C GLY A 304 14.34 11.66 -6.88
N ARG A 305 13.58 10.59 -6.64
CA ARG A 305 12.14 10.72 -6.36
C ARG A 305 11.95 11.58 -5.12
N ARG A 306 11.29 12.71 -5.34
CA ARG A 306 11.03 13.73 -4.33
C ARG A 306 9.96 13.20 -3.40
N TYR A 307 10.29 13.05 -2.14
CA TYR A 307 9.30 12.85 -1.08
C TYR A 307 8.37 14.06 -1.00
N PRO A 308 7.12 13.88 -0.53
CA PRO A 308 6.21 12.73 -0.67
C PRO A 308 5.65 12.52 -2.09
N CYS A 309 6.05 13.31 -3.10
CA CYS A 309 5.45 13.32 -4.44
C CYS A 309 5.35 11.96 -5.12
N PHE A 310 6.22 11.00 -4.80
CA PHE A 310 6.19 9.67 -5.41
C PHE A 310 4.81 8.99 -5.30
N ILE A 311 4.09 9.17 -4.19
CA ILE A 311 2.73 8.59 -4.01
C ILE A 311 1.70 9.21 -4.96
N THR A 312 2.03 10.33 -5.60
CA THR A 312 1.17 10.94 -6.63
C THR A 312 1.36 10.30 -7.99
N ASN A 313 2.46 9.55 -8.23
CA ASN A 313 2.74 8.92 -9.53
C ASN A 313 1.62 8.00 -10.00
N GLY A 314 0.90 7.32 -9.10
CA GLY A 314 -0.25 6.51 -9.49
C GLY A 314 -1.42 7.28 -10.11
N SER A 315 -1.39 8.61 -10.13
CA SER A 315 -2.35 9.38 -10.92
C SER A 315 -2.23 9.11 -12.42
N ILE A 316 -1.06 8.63 -12.89
CA ILE A 316 -0.83 8.24 -14.28
C ILE A 316 -1.80 7.12 -14.68
N ALA A 317 -1.90 6.08 -13.86
CA ALA A 317 -2.79 4.96 -14.12
C ALA A 317 -4.26 5.39 -14.14
N MET A 318 -4.65 6.29 -13.24
CA MET A 318 -5.97 6.91 -13.23
C MET A 318 -6.25 7.69 -14.53
N GLN A 319 -5.28 8.48 -14.99
CA GLN A 319 -5.38 9.27 -16.23
C GLN A 319 -5.43 8.35 -17.47
N ASN A 320 -4.63 7.30 -17.51
CA ASN A 320 -4.60 6.32 -18.59
C ASN A 320 -5.94 5.60 -18.69
N TYR A 321 -6.47 5.11 -17.57
CA TYR A 321 -7.82 4.54 -17.53
C TYR A 321 -8.88 5.52 -18.04
N ALA A 322 -8.93 6.73 -17.47
CA ALA A 322 -9.93 7.73 -17.83
C ALA A 322 -9.88 8.10 -19.32
N ARG A 323 -8.68 8.29 -19.87
CA ARG A 323 -8.45 8.59 -21.29
C ARG A 323 -8.90 7.43 -22.18
N ILE A 324 -8.51 6.20 -21.85
CA ILE A 324 -8.80 5.02 -22.69
C ILE A 324 -10.28 4.67 -22.65
N TYR A 325 -10.91 4.73 -21.47
CA TYR A 325 -12.32 4.39 -21.31
C TYR A 325 -13.26 5.55 -21.67
N GLY A 326 -12.79 6.79 -21.64
CA GLY A 326 -13.66 7.98 -21.74
C GLY A 326 -14.60 8.07 -20.54
N ALA A 327 -14.12 7.71 -19.35
CA ALA A 327 -14.90 7.57 -18.12
C ALA A 327 -14.19 8.26 -16.95
N PRO A 328 -14.89 8.53 -15.82
CA PRO A 328 -14.23 8.96 -14.59
C PRO A 328 -13.11 8.00 -14.20
N ALA A 329 -12.07 8.54 -13.57
CA ALA A 329 -10.98 7.73 -13.04
C ALA A 329 -11.49 6.71 -12.01
N LEU A 330 -10.92 5.50 -12.04
CA LEU A 330 -11.17 4.50 -11.00
C LEU A 330 -10.57 4.92 -9.66
N PRO A 331 -11.09 4.40 -8.53
CA PRO A 331 -10.41 4.47 -7.25
C PRO A 331 -8.98 3.94 -7.35
N ARG A 332 -8.04 4.71 -6.82
CA ARG A 332 -6.63 4.32 -6.71
C ARG A 332 -6.29 3.88 -5.30
N GLU A 333 -5.47 2.85 -5.22
CA GLU A 333 -5.00 2.27 -3.97
C GLU A 333 -3.50 2.01 -4.05
N THR A 334 -2.79 2.36 -2.99
CA THR A 334 -1.40 1.98 -2.80
C THR A 334 -1.40 0.72 -1.94
N GLN A 335 -1.24 -0.44 -2.56
CA GLN A 335 -1.41 -1.73 -1.88
C GLN A 335 -0.13 -2.32 -1.30
N GLU A 336 0.99 -1.64 -1.50
CA GLU A 336 2.23 -1.86 -0.78
C GLU A 336 2.87 -0.51 -0.46
N PHE A 337 2.93 -0.15 0.82
CA PHE A 337 3.47 1.13 1.26
C PHE A 337 4.36 0.99 2.48
N SER A 338 5.58 1.52 2.38
CA SER A 338 6.51 1.69 3.50
C SER A 338 7.67 2.59 3.05
N PRO A 339 8.34 3.32 3.97
CA PRO A 339 9.75 3.58 3.77
C PRO A 339 10.45 2.20 3.70
N LEU A 340 10.99 1.82 2.53
CA LEU A 340 11.89 0.66 2.48
C LEU A 340 13.25 1.10 2.96
N ASN A 341 13.69 2.24 2.42
CA ASN A 341 14.96 2.85 2.74
C ASN A 341 14.75 4.30 3.19
N ASN A 342 15.62 4.73 4.09
CA ASN A 342 15.76 6.12 4.46
C ASN A 342 16.35 6.95 3.32
N VAL A 343 16.50 8.25 3.58
CA VAL A 343 17.09 9.24 2.66
C VAL A 343 18.47 8.84 2.13
N GLU A 344 19.28 8.13 2.93
CA GLU A 344 20.62 7.65 2.58
C GLU A 344 20.62 6.25 1.93
N GLY A 345 19.44 5.71 1.59
CA GLY A 345 19.31 4.41 0.94
C GLY A 345 19.46 3.20 1.86
N ARG A 346 19.39 3.37 3.19
CA ARG A 346 19.49 2.27 4.17
C ARG A 346 18.13 1.80 4.63
N THR A 347 17.96 0.50 4.84
CA THR A 347 16.68 -0.08 5.25
C THR A 347 16.19 0.51 6.58
N SER A 348 14.97 1.04 6.58
CA SER A 348 14.43 1.77 7.72
C SER A 348 12.91 1.86 7.65
N SER A 349 12.23 1.56 8.75
CA SER A 349 10.79 1.80 8.93
C SER A 349 10.47 3.22 9.41
N GLU A 350 11.48 4.06 9.62
CA GLU A 350 11.38 5.43 10.14
C GLU A 350 10.51 5.54 11.40
N PRO A 351 10.94 4.98 12.55
CA PRO A 351 10.05 4.87 13.71
C PRO A 351 9.92 6.16 14.55
N GLY A 352 10.67 7.23 14.20
CA GLY A 352 10.71 8.50 14.93
C GLY A 352 9.72 9.58 14.44
N SER A 353 9.98 10.83 14.82
CA SER A 353 9.19 12.00 14.37
C SER A 353 9.27 12.23 12.86
N PHE A 354 10.42 11.95 12.24
CA PHE A 354 10.57 11.94 10.77
C PHE A 354 9.52 11.03 10.13
N GLY A 355 9.38 9.81 10.65
CA GLY A 355 8.37 8.86 10.19
C GLY A 355 6.97 9.43 10.28
N VAL A 356 6.58 9.95 11.44
CA VAL A 356 5.27 10.58 11.62
C VAL A 356 5.01 11.60 10.51
N ALA A 357 5.95 12.53 10.33
CA ALA A 357 5.83 13.60 9.36
C ALA A 357 5.80 13.07 7.91
N PHE A 358 6.62 12.06 7.60
CA PHE A 358 6.63 11.38 6.32
C PHE A 358 5.29 10.72 5.98
N TYR A 359 4.74 9.94 6.91
CA TYR A 359 3.47 9.23 6.73
C TYR A 359 2.32 10.21 6.53
N VAL A 360 2.23 11.25 7.37
CA VAL A 360 1.18 12.28 7.23
C VAL A 360 1.33 13.04 5.91
N ALA A 361 2.55 13.43 5.52
CA ALA A 361 2.79 14.12 4.25
C ALA A 361 2.41 13.24 3.04
N CYS A 362 2.74 11.94 3.08
CA CYS A 362 2.35 10.98 2.05
C CYS A 362 0.83 10.78 1.98
N TRP A 363 0.15 10.64 3.12
CA TRP A 363 -1.31 10.53 3.16
C TRP A 363 -1.97 11.76 2.57
N THR A 364 -1.54 12.96 2.96
CA THR A 364 -2.06 14.22 2.42
C THR A 364 -1.86 14.30 0.90
N ALA A 365 -0.65 14.03 0.40
CA ALA A 365 -0.36 14.05 -1.04
C ALA A 365 -1.14 12.95 -1.79
N GLY A 366 -1.29 11.78 -1.19
CA GLY A 366 -2.05 10.66 -1.74
C GLY A 366 -3.53 11.00 -1.88
N LEU A 367 -4.17 11.42 -0.78
CA LEU A 367 -5.60 11.74 -0.76
C LEU A 367 -5.94 12.89 -1.72
N ASP A 368 -5.10 13.94 -1.78
CA ASP A 368 -5.25 15.04 -2.74
C ASP A 368 -5.16 14.57 -4.20
N SER A 369 -4.34 13.55 -4.47
CA SER A 369 -4.17 12.97 -5.80
C SER A 369 -5.15 11.82 -6.11
N GLY A 370 -6.17 11.61 -5.27
CA GLY A 370 -7.22 10.62 -5.53
C GLY A 370 -7.00 9.24 -4.93
N LEU A 371 -5.99 9.07 -4.08
CA LEU A 371 -5.83 7.85 -3.29
C LEU A 371 -7.07 7.61 -2.43
N ARG A 372 -7.45 6.34 -2.28
CA ARG A 372 -8.56 5.92 -1.42
C ARG A 372 -8.15 4.95 -0.34
N ARG A 373 -7.13 4.14 -0.60
CA ARG A 373 -6.61 3.19 0.38
C ARG A 373 -5.10 3.12 0.27
N ILE A 374 -4.47 2.90 1.42
CA ILE A 374 -3.04 2.69 1.55
C ILE A 374 -2.81 1.49 2.47
N PHE A 375 -2.00 0.55 2.01
CA PHE A 375 -1.76 -0.72 2.67
C PHE A 375 -0.35 -0.69 3.21
N HIS A 376 -0.25 -0.55 4.53
CA HIS A 376 1.02 -0.38 5.18
C HIS A 376 1.64 -1.72 5.53
N TRP A 377 2.89 -1.92 5.12
CA TRP A 377 3.67 -3.06 5.59
C TRP A 377 4.05 -2.85 7.06
N GLY A 378 3.64 -3.80 7.91
CA GLY A 378 3.85 -3.75 9.36
C GLY A 378 2.63 -3.22 10.14
N THR A 379 2.72 -3.27 11.47
CA THR A 379 1.59 -3.01 12.38
C THR A 379 1.59 -1.64 13.04
N GLY A 380 2.55 -0.78 12.70
CA GLY A 380 2.73 0.52 13.38
C GLY A 380 3.30 0.42 14.80
N TYR A 381 3.80 -0.74 15.21
CA TYR A 381 4.50 -0.89 16.47
C TYR A 381 5.63 -1.91 16.39
N GLU A 382 6.66 -1.74 17.21
CA GLU A 382 7.74 -2.71 17.36
C GLU A 382 7.55 -3.53 18.63
N LYS A 383 7.48 -4.86 18.48
CA LYS A 383 7.47 -5.79 19.61
C LYS A 383 8.91 -6.11 20.02
N GLY A 384 9.31 -5.65 21.20
CA GLY A 384 10.55 -6.01 21.87
C GLY A 384 10.37 -7.15 22.88
N ALA A 385 11.46 -7.55 23.53
CA ALA A 385 11.45 -8.63 24.54
C ALA A 385 10.63 -8.32 25.81
N ILE A 386 10.17 -7.07 25.97
CA ILE A 386 9.56 -6.53 27.18
C ILE A 386 8.29 -5.70 26.91
N GLY A 387 7.77 -5.70 25.67
CA GLY A 387 6.52 -5.04 25.31
C GLY A 387 6.47 -4.56 23.87
N ALA A 388 5.44 -3.79 23.53
CA ALA A 388 5.25 -3.14 22.23
C ALA A 388 5.28 -1.61 22.36
N LEU A 389 6.14 -0.93 21.58
CA LEU A 389 6.16 0.54 21.46
C LEU A 389 5.64 0.93 20.09
N TRP A 390 4.84 2.00 20.02
CA TRP A 390 4.35 2.48 18.74
C TRP A 390 5.43 3.25 18.02
N THR A 391 5.62 2.91 16.76
CA THR A 391 6.45 3.71 15.87
C THR A 391 5.75 5.04 15.58
N GLY A 392 6.47 5.98 14.98
CA GLY A 392 5.90 7.24 14.50
C GLY A 392 4.71 7.01 13.56
N TYR A 393 4.80 5.98 12.71
CA TYR A 393 3.68 5.51 11.90
C TYR A 393 2.45 5.12 12.73
N GLY A 394 2.65 4.33 13.78
CA GLY A 394 1.57 3.98 14.71
C GLY A 394 0.93 5.23 15.30
N TRP A 395 1.74 6.17 15.79
CA TRP A 395 1.22 7.42 16.34
C TRP A 395 0.36 8.18 15.32
N ALA A 396 0.82 8.27 14.07
CA ALA A 396 0.08 8.90 12.98
C ALA A 396 -1.29 8.23 12.76
N MET A 397 -1.38 6.90 12.79
CA MET A 397 -2.66 6.18 12.68
C MET A 397 -3.57 6.48 13.87
N GLY A 398 -3.03 6.49 15.09
CA GLY A 398 -3.79 6.81 16.29
C GLY A 398 -4.41 8.21 16.24
N MET A 399 -3.69 9.19 15.71
CA MET A 399 -4.24 10.52 15.47
C MET A 399 -5.23 10.54 14.32
N ALA A 400 -4.96 9.83 13.21
CA ALA A 400 -5.85 9.80 12.06
C ALA A 400 -7.25 9.22 12.39
N GLU A 401 -7.37 8.35 13.40
CA GLU A 401 -8.68 7.88 13.89
C GLU A 401 -9.60 9.02 14.33
N LEU A 402 -9.04 10.12 14.84
CA LEU A 402 -9.83 11.27 15.27
C LEU A 402 -10.47 12.01 14.09
N LEU A 403 -10.02 11.76 12.85
CA LEU A 403 -10.60 12.28 11.63
C LEU A 403 -11.69 11.36 11.06
N VAL A 404 -11.63 10.06 11.34
CA VAL A 404 -12.49 9.05 10.69
C VAL A 404 -13.98 9.34 10.93
N GLY A 405 -14.76 9.31 9.84
CA GLY A 405 -16.19 9.61 9.83
C GLY A 405 -16.52 11.10 9.83
N GLN A 406 -15.54 12.00 9.99
CA GLN A 406 -15.78 13.43 9.85
C GLN A 406 -15.80 13.85 8.37
N PRO A 407 -16.59 14.89 8.02
CA PRO A 407 -16.49 15.52 6.71
C PRO A 407 -15.09 16.08 6.46
N VAL A 408 -14.63 16.02 5.22
CA VAL A 408 -13.39 16.69 4.81
C VAL A 408 -13.66 18.17 4.67
N ALA A 409 -12.96 19.00 5.46
CA ALA A 409 -12.98 20.45 5.33
C ALA A 409 -11.90 20.93 4.36
N ALA A 410 -10.67 20.42 4.49
CA ALA A 410 -9.56 20.75 3.60
C ALA A 410 -8.47 19.66 3.58
N ILE A 411 -7.77 19.57 2.46
CA ILE A 411 -6.50 18.87 2.32
C ILE A 411 -5.48 19.92 1.89
N THR A 412 -4.50 20.21 2.74
CA THR A 412 -3.51 21.27 2.50
C THR A 412 -2.16 20.66 2.22
N ARG A 413 -1.52 21.04 1.12
CA ARG A 413 -0.14 20.66 0.80
C ARG A 413 0.63 21.82 0.17
N PRO A 414 1.96 21.87 0.29
CA PRO A 414 2.77 22.87 -0.38
C PRO A 414 2.73 22.69 -1.90
N SER A 415 2.90 23.80 -2.63
CA SER A 415 3.12 23.76 -4.06
C SER A 415 4.40 22.98 -4.38
N GLY A 416 4.33 22.08 -5.37
CA GLY A 416 5.45 21.21 -5.72
C GLY A 416 5.62 19.97 -4.84
N CYS A 417 4.84 19.80 -3.77
CA CYS A 417 4.86 18.61 -2.92
C CYS A 417 6.21 18.27 -2.24
N GLU A 418 7.18 19.19 -2.16
CA GLU A 418 8.53 18.88 -1.67
C GLU A 418 8.75 19.21 -0.19
N ARG A 419 8.38 20.42 0.24
CA ARG A 419 8.62 20.91 1.60
C ARG A 419 7.53 21.87 2.04
N GLY A 420 7.07 21.75 3.27
CA GLY A 420 6.03 22.64 3.81
C GLY A 420 5.16 21.99 4.86
N ALA A 421 4.02 22.64 5.12
CA ALA A 421 2.96 22.11 5.97
C ALA A 421 2.01 21.23 5.15
N TYR A 422 1.80 20.00 5.63
CA TYR A 422 0.81 19.07 5.09
C TYR A 422 -0.29 18.90 6.13
N ALA A 423 -1.56 19.07 5.75
CA ALA A 423 -2.66 18.96 6.69
C ALA A 423 -3.87 18.20 6.12
N LEU A 424 -4.50 17.43 6.99
CA LEU A 424 -5.81 16.80 6.81
C LEU A 424 -6.76 17.46 7.81
N SER A 425 -7.72 18.25 7.31
CA SER A 425 -8.62 19.04 8.13
C SER A 425 -10.06 18.59 8.00
N ALA A 426 -10.68 18.34 9.13
CA ALA A 426 -12.11 18.19 9.35
C ALA A 426 -12.62 19.41 10.16
N PRO A 427 -13.95 19.63 10.28
CA PRO A 427 -14.51 20.78 10.99
C PRO A 427 -14.03 20.96 12.44
N HIS A 428 -13.68 19.87 13.13
CA HIS A 428 -13.34 19.87 14.56
C HIS A 428 -11.97 19.25 14.86
N ALA A 429 -11.23 18.84 13.83
CA ALA A 429 -9.96 18.15 13.99
C ALA A 429 -9.05 18.45 12.80
N THR A 430 -7.76 18.72 13.05
CA THR A 430 -6.76 18.87 11.98
C THR A 430 -5.49 18.13 12.36
N LEU A 431 -5.09 17.18 11.52
CA LEU A 431 -3.78 16.54 11.58
C LEU A 431 -2.84 17.32 10.65
N VAL A 432 -1.81 17.95 11.20
CA VAL A 432 -0.86 18.77 10.43
C VAL A 432 0.57 18.39 10.75
N THR A 433 1.44 18.39 9.74
CA THR A 433 2.88 18.15 9.92
C THR A 433 3.72 19.14 9.12
N ALA A 434 4.87 19.52 9.68
CA ALA A 434 5.96 20.12 8.91
C ALA A 434 6.87 19.03 8.37
N PHE A 435 7.02 18.98 7.04
CA PHE A 435 7.87 17.98 6.39
C PHE A 435 8.84 18.65 5.43
N ASP A 436 10.12 18.33 5.60
CA ASP A 436 11.21 18.59 4.64
C ASP A 436 12.05 17.31 4.60
N PRO A 437 12.11 16.61 3.46
CA PRO A 437 12.83 15.34 3.37
C PRO A 437 14.35 15.52 3.44
N TYR A 438 14.85 16.74 3.30
CA TYR A 438 16.26 17.04 3.49
C TYR A 438 16.46 17.39 4.96
N ALA A 439 17.39 16.74 5.66
CA ALA A 439 17.68 16.94 7.09
C ALA A 439 18.36 18.30 7.38
N ASN A 440 17.78 19.39 6.87
CA ASN A 440 18.19 20.75 7.11
C ASN A 440 17.62 21.21 8.45
N ALA A 441 18.44 21.16 9.50
CA ALA A 441 18.09 21.48 10.90
C ALA A 441 17.48 22.88 11.14
N THR A 442 17.34 23.72 10.10
CA THR A 442 16.76 25.07 10.17
C THR A 442 15.38 25.19 9.52
N PHE A 443 14.80 24.10 9.00
CA PHE A 443 13.50 24.17 8.34
C PHE A 443 12.37 24.47 9.35
N ASN A 444 11.62 25.53 9.06
CA ASN A 444 10.37 25.87 9.73
C ASN A 444 9.33 26.21 8.66
N THR A 445 8.08 25.85 8.90
CA THR A 445 6.94 26.24 8.05
C THR A 445 5.86 26.87 8.90
N THR A 446 5.05 27.74 8.31
CA THR A 446 3.87 28.28 8.97
C THR A 446 2.61 27.51 8.55
N PHE A 447 1.61 27.49 9.42
CA PHE A 447 0.29 26.92 9.15
C PHE A 447 -0.79 27.79 9.79
N VAL A 448 -1.87 28.05 9.06
CA VAL A 448 -3.01 28.81 9.57
C VAL A 448 -4.05 27.85 10.11
N VAL A 449 -4.36 27.95 11.40
CA VAL A 449 -5.27 27.05 12.09
C VAL A 449 -6.71 27.24 11.59
N PRO A 450 -7.41 26.21 11.08
CA PRO A 450 -8.70 26.39 10.41
C PRO A 450 -9.91 26.50 11.37
N HIS A 451 -9.78 26.10 12.64
CA HIS A 451 -10.85 26.11 13.64
C HIS A 451 -10.31 26.52 15.02
N ASN A 452 -11.19 26.85 15.97
CA ASN A 452 -10.75 27.09 17.34
C ASN A 452 -10.27 25.78 17.95
N VAL A 453 -9.08 25.78 18.53
CA VAL A 453 -8.45 24.63 19.16
C VAL A 453 -8.53 24.78 20.67
N SER A 454 -8.90 23.72 21.37
CA SER A 454 -8.82 23.61 22.82
C SER A 454 -7.78 22.58 23.28
N ARG A 455 -7.46 21.60 22.43
CA ARG A 455 -6.57 20.48 22.74
C ARG A 455 -5.59 20.20 21.62
N VAL A 456 -4.33 19.98 21.98
CA VAL A 456 -3.24 19.70 21.04
C VAL A 456 -2.52 18.42 21.43
N TYR A 457 -2.48 17.43 20.54
CA TYR A 457 -1.47 16.36 20.62
C TYR A 457 -0.26 16.78 19.81
N ARG A 458 0.93 16.46 20.32
CA ARG A 458 2.20 16.83 19.69
C ARG A 458 3.17 15.65 19.71
N ILE A 459 3.85 15.47 18.58
CA ILE A 459 5.05 14.67 18.49
C ILE A 459 6.07 15.42 17.62
N ASP A 460 7.30 15.46 18.11
CA ASP A 460 8.44 16.12 17.48
C ASP A 460 9.73 15.36 17.85
N ALA A 461 10.87 15.79 17.32
CA ALA A 461 12.14 15.14 17.61
C ALA A 461 12.47 15.11 19.12
N ALA A 462 12.00 16.08 19.90
CA ALA A 462 12.27 16.14 21.34
C ALA A 462 11.43 15.12 22.15
N THR A 463 10.24 14.78 21.66
CA THR A 463 9.22 14.01 22.40
C THR A 463 8.96 12.62 21.83
N ALA A 464 9.28 12.36 20.56
CA ALA A 464 9.10 11.04 19.94
C ALA A 464 9.93 9.97 20.67
N PRO A 465 9.31 8.86 21.15
CA PRO A 465 10.01 7.87 21.97
C PRO A 465 11.27 7.29 21.31
N PHE A 466 11.22 7.02 20.01
CA PHE A 466 12.35 6.47 19.25
C PHE A 466 13.48 7.49 19.06
N ASP A 467 13.17 8.77 18.86
CA ASP A 467 14.19 9.81 18.74
C ASP A 467 14.89 10.07 20.08
N VAL A 468 14.14 10.06 21.18
CA VAL A 468 14.69 10.13 22.54
C VAL A 468 15.56 8.91 22.82
N MET A 469 15.09 7.71 22.44
CA MET A 469 15.82 6.46 22.63
C MET A 469 17.15 6.45 21.88
N LEU A 470 17.16 6.92 20.64
CA LEU A 470 18.36 7.03 19.83
C LEU A 470 19.36 7.99 20.48
N ARG A 471 18.94 9.20 20.87
CA ARG A 471 19.82 10.15 21.57
C ARG A 471 20.41 9.59 22.86
N ASP A 472 19.62 8.88 23.65
CA ASP A 472 20.09 8.28 24.89
C ASP A 472 21.10 7.15 24.66
N ALA A 473 20.90 6.37 23.60
CA ALA A 473 21.83 5.34 23.17
C ALA A 473 23.14 5.95 22.65
N GLU A 474 23.07 7.01 21.84
CA GLU A 474 24.24 7.75 21.35
C GLU A 474 25.07 8.31 22.50
N ALA A 475 24.41 8.96 23.47
CA ALA A 475 25.07 9.50 24.66
C ALA A 475 25.80 8.43 25.51
N ARG A 476 25.44 7.15 25.32
CA ARG A 476 26.07 5.99 25.99
C ARG A 476 27.09 5.26 25.12
N GLY A 477 27.28 5.67 23.87
CA GLY A 477 28.11 4.94 22.91
C GLY A 477 27.50 3.59 22.50
N TYR A 478 26.19 3.44 22.64
CA TYR A 478 25.47 2.20 22.33
C TYR A 478 25.00 2.10 20.87
N THR A 479 25.19 3.14 20.07
CA THR A 479 24.89 3.09 18.64
C THR A 479 26.01 2.40 17.87
N LYS A 480 25.63 1.57 16.89
CA LYS A 480 26.54 0.91 15.95
C LYS A 480 27.07 1.90 14.91
N TYR A 481 26.23 2.86 14.54
CA TYR A 481 26.55 3.89 13.57
C TYR A 481 26.45 5.27 14.26
N ARG A 482 27.43 6.14 14.02
CA ARG A 482 27.53 7.49 14.62
C ARG A 482 27.21 8.60 13.62
N ASP A 483 26.57 8.27 12.51
CA ASP A 483 26.27 9.22 11.45
C ASP A 483 24.97 10.02 11.69
N GLY A 484 24.26 9.78 12.81
CA GLY A 484 23.03 10.50 13.16
C GLY A 484 21.86 10.17 12.24
N LEU A 485 21.89 8.99 11.60
CA LEU A 485 20.92 8.57 10.60
C LEU A 485 19.89 7.57 11.17
N PRO A 486 18.69 7.49 10.58
CA PRO A 486 17.64 6.56 11.03
C PRO A 486 17.87 5.14 10.47
N TYR A 487 17.66 4.10 11.29
CA TYR A 487 17.66 2.68 10.88
C TYR A 487 16.57 1.93 11.65
N ASP A 488 16.33 0.64 11.32
CA ASP A 488 15.68 -0.29 12.24
C ASP A 488 16.42 -0.25 13.59
N MET A 489 15.68 -0.08 14.69
CA MET A 489 16.23 0.00 16.05
C MET A 489 17.20 -1.13 16.39
N LYS A 490 16.98 -2.35 15.86
CA LYS A 490 17.86 -3.50 16.10
C LYS A 490 19.21 -3.33 15.40
N GLU A 491 19.25 -2.62 14.28
CA GLU A 491 20.45 -2.35 13.51
C GLU A 491 21.19 -1.10 14.00
N LEU A 492 20.46 -0.15 14.59
CA LEU A 492 20.96 1.06 15.21
C LEU A 492 21.85 0.78 16.44
N LEU A 493 21.50 -0.25 17.20
CA LEU A 493 22.13 -0.54 18.48
C LEU A 493 23.20 -1.62 18.35
N ASN A 494 24.36 -1.39 18.97
CA ASN A 494 25.33 -2.44 19.20
C ASN A 494 24.78 -3.45 20.25
N ALA A 495 25.53 -4.52 20.52
CA ALA A 495 25.08 -5.56 21.45
C ALA A 495 24.79 -5.03 22.87
N GLU A 496 25.48 -3.99 23.32
CA GLU A 496 25.22 -3.32 24.60
C GLU A 496 23.93 -2.50 24.57
N GLY A 497 23.70 -1.73 23.50
CA GLY A 497 22.46 -1.01 23.28
C GLY A 497 21.25 -1.93 23.25
N GLN A 498 21.36 -3.07 22.54
CA GLN A 498 20.29 -4.07 22.52
C GLN A 498 20.01 -4.68 23.90
N ARG A 499 21.03 -4.84 24.75
CA ARG A 499 20.83 -5.26 26.16
C ARG A 499 20.22 -4.15 27.00
N TRP A 500 20.66 -2.91 26.81
CA TRP A 500 20.18 -1.74 27.54
C TRP A 500 18.70 -1.48 27.28
N ILE A 501 18.25 -1.49 26.01
CA ILE A 501 16.84 -1.25 25.69
C ILE A 501 15.92 -2.36 26.20
N ARG A 502 16.46 -3.58 26.41
CA ARG A 502 15.74 -4.72 27.00
C ARG A 502 15.65 -4.65 28.53
N GLN A 503 16.21 -3.63 29.18
CA GLN A 503 16.01 -3.43 30.62
C GLN A 503 14.60 -2.88 30.86
N LYS A 504 13.84 -3.53 31.75
CA LYS A 504 12.44 -3.15 32.06
C LYS A 504 12.27 -1.66 32.37
N ALA A 505 13.14 -1.09 33.20
CA ALA A 505 13.08 0.32 33.58
C ALA A 505 13.34 1.28 32.40
N VAL A 506 14.25 0.92 31.50
CA VAL A 506 14.58 1.72 30.31
C VAL A 506 13.39 1.74 29.35
N PHE A 507 12.80 0.59 29.08
CA PHE A 507 11.62 0.50 28.21
C PHE A 507 10.39 1.17 28.81
N GLN A 508 10.16 1.02 30.12
CA GLN A 508 9.05 1.68 30.79
C GLN A 508 9.11 3.20 30.62
N ARG A 509 10.30 3.79 30.65
CA ARG A 509 10.48 5.22 30.36
C ARG A 509 10.01 5.60 28.96
N PHE A 510 10.29 4.79 27.93
CA PHE A 510 9.81 5.06 26.57
C PHE A 510 8.31 4.86 26.42
N VAL A 511 7.74 3.89 27.15
CA VAL A 511 6.29 3.74 27.28
C VAL A 511 5.66 4.98 27.92
N ASP A 512 6.28 5.53 28.97
CA ASP A 512 5.78 6.74 29.63
C ASP A 512 5.90 8.00 28.75
N LEU A 513 6.98 8.11 27.96
CA LEU A 513 7.09 9.14 26.91
C LEU A 513 5.98 8.99 25.87
N GLN A 514 5.67 7.76 25.45
CA GLN A 514 4.57 7.51 24.53
C GLN A 514 3.23 7.98 25.12
N LYS A 515 2.95 7.71 26.41
CA LYS A 515 1.75 8.24 27.08
C LYS A 515 1.65 9.76 26.98
N ILE A 516 2.77 10.48 27.14
CA ILE A 516 2.81 11.94 26.99
C ILE A 516 2.41 12.35 25.57
N THR A 517 2.95 11.71 24.54
CA THR A 517 2.63 12.05 23.13
C THR A 517 1.17 11.75 22.73
N PHE A 518 0.47 10.92 23.49
CA PHE A 518 -0.96 10.64 23.33
C PHE A 518 -1.83 11.31 24.41
N THR A 519 -1.27 12.22 25.21
CA THR A 519 -2.04 13.05 26.14
C THR A 519 -2.11 14.44 25.53
N PRO A 520 -3.31 14.97 25.23
CA PRO A 520 -3.40 16.31 24.70
C PRO A 520 -3.01 17.33 25.77
N VAL A 521 -2.37 18.41 25.35
CA VAL A 521 -2.20 19.61 26.16
C VAL A 521 -3.41 20.51 25.93
N GLU A 522 -4.00 21.02 27.00
CA GLU A 522 -5.02 22.07 26.92
C GLU A 522 -4.35 23.36 26.45
N GLU A 523 -4.67 23.77 25.22
CA GLU A 523 -4.07 24.93 24.55
C GLU A 523 -5.14 25.60 23.70
N THR A 524 -5.45 26.86 24.02
CA THR A 524 -6.45 27.63 23.26
C THR A 524 -5.77 28.35 22.10
N ILE A 525 -6.05 27.91 20.87
CA ILE A 525 -5.57 28.56 19.64
C ILE A 525 -6.78 29.02 18.83
N ALA A 526 -6.89 30.33 18.57
CA ALA A 526 -8.01 30.86 17.80
C ALA A 526 -7.90 30.45 16.32
N ALA A 527 -9.05 30.20 15.68
CA ALA A 527 -9.10 30.04 14.22
C ALA A 527 -8.46 31.25 13.51
N GLY A 528 -7.70 30.99 12.45
CA GLY A 528 -6.93 32.00 11.73
C GLY A 528 -5.58 32.34 12.35
N THR A 529 -5.23 31.80 13.52
CA THR A 529 -3.89 31.97 14.11
C THR A 529 -2.84 31.28 13.23
N GLU A 530 -1.76 31.99 12.93
CA GLU A 530 -0.58 31.40 12.29
C GLU A 530 0.32 30.77 13.36
N ILE A 531 0.62 29.48 13.20
CA ILE A 531 1.57 28.76 14.03
C ILE A 531 2.82 28.42 13.22
N THR A 532 3.99 28.52 13.85
CA THR A 532 5.26 28.07 13.27
C THR A 532 5.53 26.63 13.71
N LEU A 533 5.77 25.75 12.74
CA LEU A 533 6.06 24.34 12.94
C LEU A 533 7.52 24.07 12.58
N PRO A 534 8.35 23.65 13.55
CA PRO A 534 9.69 23.14 13.28
C PRO A 534 9.65 21.86 12.45
N GLN A 535 10.74 21.57 11.74
CA GLN A 535 10.90 20.33 10.98
C GLN A 535 10.49 19.09 11.78
N PHE A 536 9.72 18.20 11.14
CA PHE A 536 9.23 16.94 11.70
C PHE A 536 8.34 17.09 12.94
N THR A 537 7.78 18.30 13.16
CA THR A 537 6.72 18.50 14.13
C THR A 537 5.39 18.11 13.51
N THR A 538 4.68 17.20 14.17
CA THR A 538 3.31 16.83 13.83
C THR A 538 2.37 17.14 14.99
N LEU A 539 1.25 17.80 14.67
CA LEU A 539 0.21 18.17 15.62
C LEU A 539 -1.14 17.55 15.23
N MET A 540 -1.91 17.12 16.22
CA MET A 540 -3.36 16.97 16.10
C MET A 540 -4.04 18.09 16.88
N LEU A 541 -4.79 18.93 16.15
CA LEU A 541 -5.47 20.10 16.67
C LEU A 541 -6.97 19.80 16.81
N LEU A 542 -7.49 19.75 18.04
CA LEU A 542 -8.91 19.45 18.30
C LEU A 542 -9.66 20.67 18.84
N GLN A 543 -10.90 20.84 18.39
CA GLN A 543 -11.85 21.80 18.94
C GLN A 543 -12.35 21.40 20.33
#